data_AF-A0A0L0HW67-F1
#
_entry.id   AF-A0A0L0HW67-F1
#
_cell.length_a   1.000
_cell.length_b   1.000
_cell.length_c   1.000
_cell.angle_alpha   90.00
_cell.angle_beta   90.00
_cell.angle_gamma   90.00
#
_symmetry.space_group_name_H-M   'P 1'
#
loop_
_entity.id
_entity.type
_entity.pdbx_description
1 polymer ?
#
loop_
_entity_poly.entity_id
_entity_poly.type
_entity_poly.pdbx_seq_one_letter_code
_entity_poly.pdbx_strand_id
1 'polypeptide(L)'
;MQRSGEPSWVDKAKMGFMMGASAGMCVGFLYGSLTVLRGGPEPGRGYMSTVGKYMLQHGAMLGFFLSIGAFLRAEEQRIEYPQPKSFTPWGIRQARLPIIVERTPLVAPTRDGRSSF
;
A
#
# COMPACT_ATOMS: atom_id res chain seq x y z
N MET A 1 -10.92 -21.59 19.12
CA MET A 1 -10.73 -20.81 17.88
C MET A 1 -9.24 -20.53 17.74
N GLN A 2 -8.58 -21.23 16.80
CA GLN A 2 -7.12 -21.31 16.69
C GLN A 2 -6.51 -19.96 16.27
N ARG A 3 -5.49 -19.52 17.01
CA ARG A 3 -4.56 -18.47 16.56
C ARG A 3 -3.79 -19.03 15.36
N SER A 4 -4.23 -18.73 14.15
CA SER A 4 -3.41 -18.97 12.96
C SER A 4 -2.11 -18.21 13.15
N GLY A 5 -1.00 -18.95 13.27
CA GLY A 5 0.32 -18.41 13.56
C GLY A 5 0.67 -17.26 12.61
N GLU A 6 1.49 -16.33 13.11
CA GLU A 6 2.02 -15.24 12.32
C GLU A 6 2.47 -15.77 10.94
N PRO A 7 1.87 -15.29 9.83
CA PRO A 7 2.20 -15.81 8.53
C PRO A 7 3.67 -15.56 8.26
N SER A 8 4.40 -16.65 8.01
CA SER A 8 5.82 -16.62 7.71
C SER A 8 6.12 -15.63 6.59
N TRP A 9 7.33 -15.08 6.55
CA TRP A 9 7.79 -14.24 5.45
C TRP A 9 7.59 -14.92 4.09
N VAL A 10 7.72 -16.26 4.04
CA VAL A 10 7.42 -17.07 2.86
C VAL A 10 5.94 -17.01 2.50
N ASP A 11 5.04 -17.09 3.47
CA ASP A 11 3.59 -17.04 3.23
C ASP A 11 3.14 -15.65 2.76
N LYS A 12 3.75 -14.58 3.30
CA LYS A 12 3.53 -13.21 2.82
C LYS A 12 4.04 -13.01 1.39
N ALA A 13 5.25 -13.51 1.09
CA ALA A 13 5.82 -13.48 -0.25
C ALA A 13 4.94 -14.27 -1.24
N LYS A 14 4.49 -15.46 -0.86
CA LYS A 14 3.58 -16.30 -1.66
C LYS A 14 2.24 -15.61 -1.93
N MET A 15 1.66 -14.95 -0.92
CA MET A 15 0.44 -14.14 -1.12
C MET A 15 0.68 -12.99 -2.11
N GLY A 16 1.81 -12.28 -1.98
CA GLY A 16 2.20 -11.22 -2.91
C GLY A 16 2.37 -11.74 -4.35
N PHE A 17 3.01 -12.90 -4.50
CA PHE A 17 3.16 -13.57 -5.78
C PHE A 17 1.81 -13.95 -6.39
N MET A 18 0.91 -14.58 -5.63
CA MET A 18 -0.40 -15.02 -6.15
C MET A 18 -1.28 -13.84 -6.58
N MET A 19 -1.33 -12.78 -5.77
CA MET A 19 -2.07 -11.57 -6.10
C MET A 19 -1.45 -10.86 -7.31
N GLY A 20 -0.11 -10.77 -7.38
CA GLY A 20 0.57 -10.17 -8.52
C GLY A 20 0.44 -10.99 -9.80
N ALA A 21 0.55 -12.31 -9.72
CA ALA A 21 0.42 -13.20 -10.88
C ALA A 21 -0.98 -13.13 -11.50
N SER A 22 -2.04 -13.06 -10.70
CA SER A 22 -3.42 -12.93 -11.19
C SER A 22 -3.68 -11.61 -11.92
N ALA A 23 -3.29 -10.48 -11.32
CA ALA A 23 -3.41 -9.17 -11.97
C ALA A 23 -2.52 -9.08 -13.23
N GLY A 24 -1.30 -9.63 -13.16
CA GLY A 24 -0.35 -9.70 -14.28
C GLY A 24 -0.85 -10.59 -15.43
N MET A 25 -1.51 -11.71 -15.14
CA MET A 25 -2.16 -12.54 -16.16
C MET A 25 -3.31 -11.80 -16.84
N CYS A 26 -4.11 -11.02 -16.11
CA CYS A 26 -5.19 -10.22 -16.69
C CYS A 26 -4.66 -9.16 -17.65
N VAL A 27 -3.68 -8.36 -17.21
CA VAL A 27 -3.06 -7.33 -18.05
C VAL A 27 -2.29 -7.97 -19.22
N GLY A 28 -1.62 -9.09 -19.00
CA GLY A 28 -0.96 -9.87 -20.05
C GLY A 28 -1.93 -10.51 -21.05
N PHE A 29 -3.15 -10.85 -20.63
CA PHE A 29 -4.22 -11.29 -21.51
C PHE A 29 -4.76 -10.14 -22.37
N LEU A 30 -4.99 -8.97 -21.78
CA LEU A 30 -5.39 -7.77 -22.54
C LEU A 30 -4.29 -7.36 -23.53
N TYR A 31 -3.04 -7.29 -23.09
CA TYR A 31 -1.93 -6.93 -23.96
C TYR A 31 -1.67 -7.99 -25.04
N GLY A 32 -1.70 -9.27 -24.67
CA GLY A 32 -1.54 -10.39 -25.59
C GLY A 32 -2.65 -10.47 -26.63
N SER A 33 -3.91 -10.29 -26.22
CA SER A 33 -5.05 -10.27 -27.15
C SER A 33 -5.00 -9.07 -28.10
N LEU A 34 -4.66 -7.87 -27.61
CA LEU A 34 -4.48 -6.67 -28.44
C LEU A 34 -3.33 -6.82 -29.44
N THR A 35 -2.22 -7.45 -29.04
CA THR A 35 -1.05 -7.70 -29.91
C THR A 35 -1.42 -8.64 -31.05
N VAL A 36 -2.19 -9.69 -30.78
CA VAL A 36 -2.61 -10.66 -31.79
C VAL A 36 -3.73 -10.13 -32.68
N LEU A 37 -4.64 -9.31 -32.14
CA LEU A 37 -5.71 -8.64 -32.92
C LEU A 37 -5.18 -7.53 -33.84
N ARG A 38 -4.10 -6.83 -33.45
CA ARG A 38 -3.51 -5.74 -34.25
C ARG A 38 -2.36 -6.15 -35.16
N GLY A 39 -1.51 -7.09 -34.73
CA GLY A 39 -0.36 -7.55 -35.52
C GLY A 39 -0.66 -8.72 -36.45
N GLY A 40 -1.85 -9.33 -36.34
CA GLY A 40 -2.13 -10.64 -36.88
C GLY A 40 -1.39 -11.75 -36.11
N PRO A 41 -1.85 -13.00 -36.19
CA PRO A 41 -1.13 -14.14 -35.62
C PRO A 41 0.24 -14.26 -36.29
N GLU A 42 1.27 -14.51 -35.49
CA GLU A 42 2.60 -14.85 -36.00
C GLU A 42 2.47 -16.05 -36.96
N PRO A 43 3.08 -16.01 -38.17
CA PRO A 43 3.06 -17.11 -39.13
C PRO A 43 3.50 -18.42 -38.45
N GLY A 44 2.58 -19.36 -38.27
CA GLY A 44 2.84 -20.68 -37.69
C GLY A 44 2.72 -20.83 -36.17
N ARG A 45 2.41 -19.78 -35.39
CA ARG A 45 2.09 -19.89 -33.96
C ARG A 45 0.63 -19.56 -33.71
N GLY A 46 -0.12 -20.55 -33.22
CA GLY A 46 -1.54 -20.38 -32.92
C GLY A 46 -1.77 -19.24 -31.91
N TYR A 47 -2.86 -18.50 -32.11
CA TYR A 47 -3.32 -17.39 -31.27
C TYR A 47 -3.15 -17.66 -29.77
N MET A 48 -3.55 -18.86 -29.32
CA MET A 48 -3.47 -19.27 -27.91
C MET A 48 -2.04 -19.45 -27.39
N SER A 49 -1.09 -19.84 -28.24
CA SER A 49 0.33 -20.03 -27.85
C SER A 49 1.04 -18.70 -27.66
N THR A 50 0.68 -17.69 -28.45
CA THR A 50 1.26 -16.35 -28.35
C THR A 50 0.63 -15.60 -27.17
N VAL A 51 -0.70 -15.63 -27.02
CA VAL A 51 -1.40 -15.06 -25.85
C VAL A 51 -0.94 -15.71 -24.54
N GLY A 52 -0.83 -17.05 -24.49
CA GLY A 52 -0.36 -17.76 -23.30
C GLY A 52 1.05 -17.37 -22.87
N LYS A 53 1.96 -17.11 -23.82
CA LYS A 53 3.31 -16.60 -23.51
C LYS A 53 3.27 -15.20 -22.91
N TYR A 54 2.46 -14.29 -23.46
CA TYR A 54 2.29 -12.96 -22.88
C TYR A 54 1.68 -13.04 -21.47
N MET A 55 0.64 -13.86 -21.26
CA MET A 55 0.04 -14.05 -19.94
C MET A 55 1.03 -14.56 -18.90
N LEU A 56 1.82 -15.59 -19.25
CA LEU A 56 2.84 -16.15 -18.37
C LEU A 56 3.98 -15.16 -18.10
N GLN A 57 4.46 -14.45 -19.12
CA GLN A 57 5.55 -13.48 -18.97
C GLN A 57 5.15 -12.30 -18.08
N HIS A 58 3.96 -11.73 -18.30
CA HIS A 58 3.44 -10.62 -17.49
C HIS A 58 3.07 -11.07 -16.08
N GLY A 59 2.44 -12.24 -15.92
CA GLY A 59 2.14 -12.83 -14.62
C GLY A 59 3.39 -13.16 -13.80
N ALA A 60 4.43 -13.69 -14.45
CA ALA A 60 5.69 -14.02 -13.79
C ALA A 60 6.43 -12.75 -13.32
N MET A 61 6.59 -11.74 -14.17
CA MET A 61 7.30 -10.51 -13.80
C MET A 61 6.58 -9.74 -12.69
N LEU A 62 5.27 -9.49 -12.82
CA LEU A 62 4.53 -8.73 -11.82
C LEU A 62 4.39 -9.49 -10.49
N GLY A 63 4.20 -10.82 -10.54
CA GLY A 63 4.20 -11.68 -9.37
C GLY A 63 5.56 -11.74 -8.67
N PHE A 64 6.66 -11.84 -9.43
CA PHE A 64 8.02 -11.91 -8.88
C PHE A 64 8.42 -10.60 -8.19
N PHE A 65 8.16 -9.45 -8.83
CA PHE A 65 8.40 -8.14 -8.21
C PHE A 65 7.58 -7.92 -6.93
N LEU A 66 6.29 -8.30 -6.92
CA LEU A 66 5.46 -8.21 -5.71
C LEU A 66 5.88 -9.19 -4.62
N SER A 67 6.35 -10.38 -4.98
CA SER A 67 6.88 -11.38 -4.04
C SER A 67 8.09 -10.84 -3.29
N ILE A 68 9.03 -10.20 -3.99
CA ILE A 68 10.22 -9.58 -3.38
C ILE A 68 9.82 -8.35 -2.56
N GLY A 69 8.89 -7.53 -3.05
CA GLY A 69 8.36 -6.40 -2.29
C GLY A 69 7.67 -6.83 -0.99
N ALA A 70 6.97 -7.96 -1.01
CA ALA A 70 6.34 -8.55 0.17
C ALA A 70 7.37 -9.18 1.13
N PHE A 71 8.44 -9.77 0.60
CA PHE A 71 9.57 -10.24 1.42
C PHE A 71 10.25 -9.08 2.14
N LEU A 72 10.58 -7.99 1.43
CA LEU A 72 11.22 -6.82 2.03
C LEU A 72 10.31 -6.12 3.06
N ARG A 73 9.00 -6.03 2.79
CA ARG A 73 8.03 -5.50 3.76
C ARG A 73 7.81 -6.40 4.98
N ALA A 74 8.06 -7.71 4.86
CA ALA A 74 7.89 -8.63 5.97
C ALA A 74 8.93 -8.39 7.07
N GLU A 75 10.16 -8.02 6.70
CA GLU A 75 11.23 -7.66 7.65
C GLU A 75 10.88 -6.36 8.41
N GLU A 76 10.31 -5.34 7.73
CA GLU A 76 9.86 -4.08 8.34
C GLU A 76 8.79 -4.31 9.42
N GLN A 77 7.82 -5.19 9.18
CA GLN A 77 6.76 -5.48 10.16
C GLN A 77 7.25 -6.20 11.43
N ARG A 78 8.44 -6.82 11.37
CA ARG A 78 9.06 -7.47 12.54
C ARG A 78 9.78 -6.46 13.44
N ILE A 79 10.19 -5.32 12.88
CA ILE A 79 10.69 -4.17 13.65
C ILE A 79 9.46 -3.41 14.16
N GLU A 80 8.89 -3.89 15.27
CA GLU A 80 7.77 -3.26 15.94
C GLU A 80 8.20 -1.90 16.54
N TYR A 81 8.20 -0.86 15.72
CA TYR A 81 7.86 0.48 16.21
C TYR A 81 6.40 0.41 16.68
N PRO A 82 6.04 0.88 17.89
CA PRO A 82 4.65 0.92 18.33
C PRO A 82 3.89 1.92 17.46
N GLN A 83 3.38 1.47 16.31
CA GLN A 83 2.63 2.30 15.38
C GLN A 83 1.16 2.36 15.85
N PRO A 84 0.60 3.57 16.03
CA PRO A 84 -0.79 3.73 16.42
C PRO A 84 -1.71 3.13 15.35
N LYS A 85 -2.61 2.26 15.81
CA LYS A 85 -3.59 1.45 15.04
C LYS A 85 -4.74 2.28 14.45
N SER A 86 -4.44 3.39 13.79
CA SER A 86 -5.41 4.18 13.03
C SER A 86 -4.92 4.41 11.60
N PHE A 87 -4.90 3.33 10.81
CA PHE A 87 -4.84 3.44 9.35
C PHE A 87 -6.26 3.64 8.84
N THR A 88 -6.72 4.88 8.80
CA THR A 88 -7.91 5.25 8.02
C THR A 88 -7.54 5.20 6.52
N PRO A 89 -8.24 4.41 5.69
CA PRO A 89 -7.90 4.27 4.26
C PRO A 89 -8.11 5.54 3.42
N TRP A 90 -8.76 6.55 4.01
CA TRP A 90 -8.95 7.89 3.47
C TRP A 90 -8.37 8.84 4.52
N GLY A 91 -7.26 9.51 4.21
CA GLY A 91 -6.43 10.26 5.16
C GLY A 91 -7.05 11.52 5.79
N ILE A 92 -8.25 11.42 6.37
CA ILE A 92 -8.82 12.46 7.22
C ILE A 92 -8.12 12.37 8.57
N ARG A 93 -7.12 13.24 8.75
CA ARG A 93 -6.49 13.49 10.04
C ARG A 93 -7.56 14.00 11.00
N GLN A 94 -8.03 13.16 11.90
CA GLN A 94 -8.68 13.61 13.11
C GLN A 94 -7.60 14.03 14.12
N ALA A 95 -6.79 15.02 13.73
CA ALA A 95 -6.02 15.80 14.69
C ALA A 95 -7.01 16.70 15.43
N ARG A 96 -7.78 16.12 16.35
CA ARG A 96 -8.31 16.90 17.47
C ARG A 96 -7.11 17.26 18.34
N LEU A 97 -6.43 18.33 17.97
CA LEU A 97 -5.60 19.06 18.89
C LEU A 97 -6.48 19.35 20.12
N PRO A 98 -6.08 18.96 21.35
CA PRO A 98 -6.72 19.53 22.51
C PRO A 98 -6.41 21.02 22.43
N ILE A 99 -7.42 21.82 22.06
CA ILE A 99 -7.33 23.27 22.17
C ILE A 99 -7.21 23.54 23.67
N ILE A 100 -5.97 23.63 24.13
CA ILE A 100 -5.63 24.25 25.39
C ILE A 100 -5.92 25.73 25.14
N VAL A 101 -7.14 26.14 25.48
CA VAL A 101 -7.43 27.56 25.71
C VAL A 101 -6.66 27.89 26.99
N GLU A 102 -5.39 28.26 26.85
CA GLU A 102 -4.70 28.98 27.90
C GLU A 102 -5.44 30.30 28.02
N ARG A 103 -6.41 30.37 28.93
CA ARG A 103 -7.02 31.64 29.31
C ARG A 103 -5.88 32.42 29.90
N THR A 104 -5.30 33.33 29.10
CA THR A 104 -4.47 34.39 29.64
C THR A 104 -5.26 34.97 30.81
N PRO A 105 -4.79 34.89 32.07
CA PRO A 105 -5.45 35.63 33.13
C PRO A 105 -5.41 37.07 32.65
N LEU A 106 -6.59 37.66 32.49
CA LEU A 106 -6.71 39.08 32.24
C LEU A 106 -5.89 39.76 33.34
N VAL A 107 -4.73 40.30 32.97
CA VAL A 107 -3.96 41.20 33.82
C VAL A 107 -4.93 42.34 34.10
N ALA A 108 -5.56 42.30 35.28
CA ALA A 108 -6.23 43.46 35.82
C ALA A 108 -5.17 44.57 35.79
N PRO A 109 -5.48 45.78 35.29
CA PRO A 109 -4.55 46.88 35.41
C PRO A 109 -4.32 47.08 36.90
N THR A 110 -3.15 46.65 37.38
CA THR A 110 -2.57 47.05 38.66
C THR A 110 -2.52 48.57 38.63
N ARG A 111 -3.55 49.19 39.18
CA ARG A 111 -3.62 50.62 39.43
C ARG A 111 -2.94 50.86 40.78
N ASP A 112 -1.66 50.55 40.83
CA ASP A 112 -0.70 51.04 41.82
C ASP A 112 0.29 51.89 41.02
N GLY A 113 0.47 53.18 41.24
CA GLY A 113 0.07 54.07 42.30
C GLY A 113 1.05 55.24 42.20
N ARG A 114 0.58 56.48 42.13
CA ARG A 114 1.39 57.67 42.48
C ARG A 114 0.61 58.97 42.32
N SER A 115 0.59 59.72 43.43
CA SER A 115 0.85 61.17 43.55
C SER A 115 0.12 62.08 42.54
N SER A 116 -0.66 63.08 42.97
CA SER A 116 -0.28 64.18 43.84
C SER A 116 -1.52 65.06 44.09
N PHE A 117 -1.51 65.79 45.21
CA PHE A 117 -2.47 66.81 45.71
C PHE A 117 -3.58 66.32 46.64
#